data_AF-A0A1F9P4P9-F1
#
_entry.id   AF-A0A1F9P4P9-F1
#
_cell.length_a   1.000
_cell.length_b   1.000
_cell.length_c   1.000
_cell.angle_alpha   90.00
_cell.angle_beta   90.00
_cell.angle_gamma   90.00
#
_symmetry.space_group_name_H-M   'P 1'
#
loop_
_entity.id
_entity.type
_entity.pdbx_description
1 polymer ?
#
loop_
_entity_poly.entity_id
_entity_poly.type
_entity_poly.pdbx_seq_one_letter_code
_entity_poly.pdbx_strand_id
1 'polypeptide(L)'
;MARVVGDGLRVNVARKPGEEQIIDLMALFNQNPNKIIVVAGTVGEGGAPNTCPVSLIYARDEKTLLVGLLRNSGTSANLRRDGRVSLEIIGPDDLVMGIQGAMRLVKEPMAMSDAMAIWEMQVAKVKQDTSPAQRVIQGPASVPRSDKAQAFEQAAFAELKGGV
;
A
#
# COMPACT_ATOMS: atom_id res chain seq x y z
N MET A 1 5.58 11.31 -15.76
CA MET A 1 6.19 10.13 -16.43
C MET A 1 6.91 9.36 -15.34
N ALA A 2 6.65 8.06 -15.19
CA ALA A 2 7.13 7.27 -14.05
C ALA A 2 8.65 7.06 -14.08
N ARG A 3 9.35 7.39 -13.00
CA ARG A 3 10.79 7.10 -12.82
C ARG A 3 10.95 6.05 -11.70
N VAL A 4 11.67 4.96 -11.95
CA VAL A 4 12.08 4.05 -10.88
C VAL A 4 13.12 4.76 -10.01
N VAL A 5 12.87 4.82 -8.70
CA VAL A 5 13.71 5.54 -7.72
C VAL A 5 14.31 4.61 -6.68
N GLY A 6 13.94 3.33 -6.70
CA GLY A 6 14.52 2.33 -5.82
C GLY A 6 13.78 1.01 -5.90
N ASP A 7 14.18 0.10 -5.03
CA ASP A 7 13.59 -1.23 -4.87
C ASP A 7 13.15 -1.50 -3.42
N GLY A 8 13.20 -0.49 -2.55
CA GLY A 8 12.75 -0.53 -1.16
C GLY A 8 11.90 0.69 -0.79
N LEU A 9 11.27 0.66 0.39
CA LEU A 9 10.30 1.65 0.84
C LEU A 9 10.90 2.98 1.28
N ARG A 10 12.22 3.05 1.47
CA ARG A 10 12.96 4.28 1.72
C ARG A 10 13.75 4.64 0.46
N VAL A 11 13.39 5.73 -0.19
CA VAL A 11 13.95 6.09 -1.51
C VAL A 11 14.49 7.51 -1.52
N ASN A 12 15.66 7.70 -2.13
CA ASN A 12 16.18 9.03 -2.43
C ASN A 12 15.63 9.48 -3.79
N VAL A 13 14.79 10.52 -3.79
CA VAL A 13 14.19 11.09 -5.01
C VAL A 13 14.94 12.31 -5.54
N ALA A 14 16.06 12.69 -4.92
CA ALA A 14 16.88 13.80 -5.40
C ALA A 14 17.24 13.62 -6.89
N ARG A 15 17.31 14.76 -7.60
CA ARG A 15 17.66 14.76 -9.03
C ARG A 15 19.16 14.93 -9.26
N LYS A 16 19.86 15.56 -8.32
CA LYS A 16 21.29 15.84 -8.44
C LYS A 16 22.08 14.82 -7.61
N PRO A 17 23.20 14.31 -8.15
CA PRO A 17 24.13 13.48 -7.40
C PRO A 17 24.62 14.21 -6.14
N GLY A 18 24.65 13.52 -5.00
CA GLY A 18 25.09 14.06 -3.71
C GLY A 18 24.05 14.86 -2.93
N GLU A 19 22.88 15.12 -3.52
CA GLU A 19 21.72 15.62 -2.77
C GLU A 19 20.88 14.45 -2.24
N GLU A 20 20.27 14.64 -1.07
CA GLU A 20 19.31 13.71 -0.50
C GLU A 20 17.94 14.36 -0.36
N GLN A 21 16.95 13.71 -0.96
CA GLN A 21 15.55 13.98 -0.71
C GLN A 21 14.90 12.64 -0.44
N ILE A 22 14.86 12.24 0.83
CA ILE A 22 14.35 10.92 1.22
C ILE A 22 12.84 10.96 1.33
N ILE A 23 12.18 10.05 0.63
CA ILE A 23 10.79 9.67 0.89
C ILE A 23 10.82 8.38 1.69
N ASP A 24 10.24 8.42 2.90
CA ASP A 24 10.12 7.28 3.79
C ASP A 24 8.68 6.75 3.76
N LEU A 25 8.43 5.77 2.89
CA LEU A 25 7.12 5.13 2.78
C LEU A 25 6.83 4.20 3.97
N MET A 26 7.85 3.79 4.73
CA MET A 26 7.62 3.01 5.95
C MET A 26 6.98 3.90 7.02
N ALA A 27 7.55 5.07 7.26
CA ALA A 27 6.99 6.05 8.17
C ALA A 27 5.56 6.44 7.75
N LEU A 28 5.35 6.63 6.43
CA LEU A 28 4.04 6.92 5.85
C LEU A 28 2.99 5.87 6.23
N PHE A 29 3.26 4.58 6.02
CA PHE A 29 2.31 3.51 6.32
C PHE A 29 2.17 3.22 7.81
N ASN A 30 3.26 3.30 8.58
CA ASN A 30 3.27 2.89 9.98
C ASN A 30 2.70 3.97 10.92
N GLN A 31 2.85 5.24 10.55
CA GLN A 31 2.25 6.35 11.30
C GLN A 31 0.86 6.68 10.76
N ASN A 32 0.66 6.49 9.45
CA ASN A 32 -0.57 6.76 8.70
C ASN A 32 -1.36 7.99 9.18
N PRO A 33 -0.72 9.17 9.33
CA PRO A 33 -1.29 10.31 10.05
C PRO A 33 -2.58 10.86 9.42
N ASN A 34 -2.80 10.60 8.12
CA ASN A 34 -3.94 11.10 7.34
C ASN A 34 -4.82 9.98 6.76
N LYS A 35 -4.69 8.74 7.23
CA LYS A 35 -5.45 7.59 6.71
C LYS A 35 -5.37 7.48 5.19
N ILE A 36 -4.13 7.41 4.71
CA ILE A 36 -3.79 7.36 3.30
C ILE A 36 -4.50 6.17 2.67
N ILE A 37 -5.25 6.45 1.61
CA ILE A 37 -5.86 5.45 0.76
C ILE A 37 -4.91 5.19 -0.40
N VAL A 38 -4.48 3.94 -0.51
CA VAL A 38 -3.65 3.45 -1.61
C VAL A 38 -4.55 2.76 -2.62
N VAL A 39 -4.30 2.96 -3.91
CA VAL A 39 -4.98 2.22 -4.96
C VAL A 39 -4.16 0.97 -5.29
N ALA A 40 -4.68 -0.21 -4.96
CA ALA A 40 -4.09 -1.47 -5.38
C ALA A 40 -4.58 -1.86 -6.78
N GLY A 41 -3.65 -2.17 -7.68
CA GLY A 41 -3.88 -2.74 -8.99
C GLY A 41 -3.50 -4.23 -9.00
N THR A 42 -4.41 -5.10 -9.45
CA THR A 42 -4.23 -6.56 -9.50
C THR A 42 -4.62 -7.09 -10.88
N VAL A 43 -4.15 -8.30 -11.19
CA VAL A 43 -4.42 -8.97 -12.47
C VAL A 43 -5.64 -9.87 -12.33
N GLY A 44 -6.73 -9.49 -12.98
CA GLY A 44 -8.00 -10.18 -13.15
C GLY A 44 -7.94 -11.40 -14.08
N GLU A 45 -9.07 -12.08 -14.23
CA GLU A 45 -9.19 -13.23 -15.13
C GLU A 45 -8.91 -12.81 -16.58
N GLY A 46 -8.24 -13.67 -17.35
CA GLY A 46 -7.84 -13.34 -18.72
C GLY A 46 -6.86 -12.17 -18.83
N GLY A 47 -6.26 -11.72 -17.73
CA GLY A 47 -5.36 -10.56 -17.69
C GLY A 47 -6.06 -9.21 -17.53
N ALA A 48 -7.38 -9.18 -17.26
CA ALA A 48 -8.12 -7.94 -17.08
C ALA A 48 -7.58 -7.11 -15.90
N PRO A 49 -7.44 -5.77 -15.99
CA PRO A 49 -7.02 -4.96 -14.86
C PRO A 49 -8.13 -4.87 -13.80
N ASN A 50 -7.75 -4.89 -12.53
CA ASN A 50 -8.66 -4.61 -11.41
C ASN A 50 -8.00 -3.63 -10.44
N THR A 51 -8.75 -2.64 -9.97
CA THR A 51 -8.28 -1.70 -8.95
C THR A 51 -9.18 -1.68 -7.71
N CYS A 52 -8.60 -1.45 -6.54
CA CYS A 52 -9.36 -1.22 -5.31
C CYS A 52 -8.62 -0.28 -4.35
N PRO A 53 -9.34 0.58 -3.59
CA PRO A 53 -8.75 1.32 -2.49
C PRO A 53 -8.40 0.39 -1.32
N VAL A 54 -7.25 0.62 -0.70
CA VAL A 54 -6.71 -0.13 0.43
C VAL A 54 -6.13 0.84 1.45
N SER A 55 -6.43 0.63 2.74
CA SER A 55 -5.96 1.50 3.84
C SER A 55 -5.28 0.75 4.97
N LEU A 56 -5.44 -0.57 5.06
CA LEU A 56 -4.86 -1.41 6.11
C LEU A 56 -3.51 -1.95 5.63
N ILE A 57 -2.47 -1.11 5.74
CA ILE A 57 -1.12 -1.41 5.26
C ILE A 57 -0.12 -1.12 6.38
N TYR A 58 0.76 -2.07 6.65
CA TYR A 58 1.85 -1.93 7.60
C TYR A 58 3.17 -2.28 6.91
N ALA A 59 4.18 -1.43 7.04
CA ALA A 59 5.52 -1.71 6.55
C ALA A 59 6.33 -2.41 7.65
N ARG A 60 6.58 -3.71 7.46
CA ARG A 60 7.38 -4.51 8.40
C ARG A 60 8.86 -4.15 8.32
N ASP A 61 9.35 -3.95 7.11
CA ASP A 61 10.73 -3.59 6.78
C ASP A 61 10.76 -2.90 5.40
N GLU A 62 11.94 -2.48 4.93
CA GLU A 62 12.08 -1.77 3.65
C GLU A 62 11.65 -2.58 2.42
N LYS A 63 11.49 -3.90 2.54
CA LYS A 63 11.19 -4.80 1.42
C LYS A 63 9.85 -5.51 1.58
N THR A 64 9.15 -5.31 2.69
CA THR A 64 7.93 -6.04 3.01
C THR A 64 6.81 -5.13 3.50
N LEU A 65 5.65 -5.25 2.86
CA LEU A 65 4.37 -4.74 3.37
C LEU A 65 3.47 -5.89 3.81
N LEU A 66 2.76 -5.70 4.92
CA LEU A 66 1.60 -6.51 5.32
C LEU A 66 0.33 -5.72 5.01
N VAL A 67 -0.64 -6.37 4.37
CA VAL A 67 -1.87 -5.75 3.89
C VAL A 67 -3.09 -6.56 4.33
N GLY A 68 -4.01 -5.89 5.02
CA GLY A 68 -5.30 -6.46 5.39
C GLY A 68 -6.33 -6.29 4.27
N LEU A 69 -6.85 -7.39 3.74
CA LEU A 69 -7.89 -7.38 2.70
C LEU A 69 -9.08 -8.26 3.10
N LEU A 70 -10.27 -7.93 2.58
CA LEU A 70 -11.41 -8.83 2.64
C LEU A 70 -11.08 -10.14 1.92
N ARG A 71 -11.24 -11.27 2.61
CA ARG A 71 -10.83 -12.58 2.11
C ARG A 71 -11.61 -13.04 0.87
N ASN A 72 -12.88 -12.62 0.77
CA ASN A 72 -13.85 -12.94 -0.29
C ASN A 72 -14.05 -11.77 -1.28
N SER A 73 -13.00 -10.98 -1.54
CA SER A 73 -13.04 -9.89 -2.53
C SER A 73 -12.49 -10.32 -3.89
N GLY A 74 -12.84 -9.59 -4.94
CA GLY A 74 -12.24 -9.77 -6.28
C GLY A 74 -10.71 -9.59 -6.25
N THR A 75 -10.20 -8.64 -5.48
CA THR A 75 -8.75 -8.44 -5.27
C THR A 75 -8.11 -9.67 -4.63
N SER A 76 -8.68 -10.22 -3.56
CA SER A 76 -8.15 -11.45 -2.94
C SER A 76 -8.27 -12.68 -3.84
N ALA A 77 -9.31 -12.78 -4.67
CA ALA A 77 -9.41 -13.82 -5.69
C ALA A 77 -8.32 -13.68 -6.76
N ASN A 78 -8.05 -12.45 -7.20
CA ASN A 78 -6.98 -12.16 -8.15
C ASN A 78 -5.61 -12.52 -7.57
N LEU A 79 -5.31 -12.12 -6.34
CA LEU A 79 -4.02 -12.41 -5.70
C LEU A 79 -3.76 -13.89 -5.48
N ARG A 80 -4.80 -14.71 -5.26
CA ARG A 80 -4.66 -16.17 -5.18
C ARG A 80 -4.27 -16.79 -6.52
N ARG A 81 -4.80 -16.24 -7.62
CA ARG A 81 -4.48 -16.70 -8.98
C ARG A 81 -3.13 -16.16 -9.46
N ASP A 82 -2.87 -14.89 -9.19
CA ASP A 82 -1.70 -14.14 -9.65
C ASP A 82 -1.31 -13.11 -8.58
N GLY A 83 -0.19 -13.37 -7.91
CA GLY A 83 0.28 -12.53 -6.81
C GLY A 83 0.75 -11.14 -7.24
N ARG A 84 0.87 -10.83 -8.54
CA ARG A 84 1.37 -9.52 -9.00
C ARG A 84 0.43 -8.40 -8.59
N VAL A 85 1.00 -7.37 -7.98
CA VAL A 85 0.27 -6.20 -7.49
C VAL A 85 1.09 -4.93 -7.69
N SER A 86 0.39 -3.83 -7.95
CA SER A 86 0.92 -2.48 -7.81
C SER A 86 0.12 -1.71 -6.77
N LEU A 87 0.78 -0.87 -5.98
CA LEU A 87 0.17 0.04 -5.02
C LEU A 87 0.50 1.47 -5.43
N GLU A 88 -0.51 2.30 -5.68
CA GLU A 88 -0.32 3.71 -6.03
C GLU A 88 -0.75 4.61 -4.88
N ILE A 89 0.16 5.50 -4.49
CA ILE A 89 -0.02 6.47 -3.42
C ILE A 89 -0.11 7.84 -4.08
N ILE A 90 -1.21 8.54 -3.82
CA ILE A 90 -1.39 9.94 -4.19
C ILE A 90 -1.69 10.67 -2.88
N GLY A 91 -0.83 11.61 -2.48
CA GLY A 91 -0.89 12.27 -1.19
C GLY A 91 -0.59 13.77 -1.27
N PRO A 92 -0.68 14.48 -0.13
CA PRO A 92 -0.28 15.88 -0.05
C PRO A 92 1.22 16.06 -0.33
N ASP A 93 1.65 17.32 -0.45
CA ASP A 93 3.06 17.70 -0.64
C ASP A 93 3.71 17.10 -1.90
N ASP A 94 2.93 16.93 -2.96
CA ASP A 94 3.35 16.35 -4.24
C ASP A 94 3.84 14.89 -4.13
N LEU A 95 3.33 14.14 -3.14
CA LEU A 95 3.62 12.72 -2.97
C LEU A 95 2.84 11.89 -4.00
N VAL A 96 3.53 11.40 -5.03
CA VAL A 96 2.98 10.44 -6.00
C VAL A 96 3.96 9.30 -6.21
N MET A 97 3.66 8.15 -5.60
CA MET A 97 4.58 7.02 -5.49
C MET A 97 3.88 5.71 -5.83
N GLY A 98 4.47 4.96 -6.75
CA GLY A 98 4.02 3.62 -7.11
C GLY A 98 4.95 2.55 -6.55
N ILE A 99 4.40 1.50 -5.95
CA ILE A 99 5.15 0.33 -5.46
C ILE A 99 4.69 -0.87 -6.28
N GLN A 100 5.64 -1.65 -6.81
CA GLN A 100 5.35 -2.88 -7.54
C GLN A 100 5.98 -4.07 -6.83
N GLY A 101 5.30 -5.20 -6.86
CA GLY A 101 5.73 -6.40 -6.17
C GLY A 101 4.79 -7.58 -6.37
N ALA A 102 4.97 -8.59 -5.53
CA ALA A 102 4.11 -9.75 -5.50
C ALA A 102 3.62 -10.01 -4.07
N MET A 103 2.34 -10.31 -3.92
CA MET A 103 1.72 -10.68 -2.67
C MET A 103 1.51 -12.19 -2.56
N ARG A 104 1.64 -12.70 -1.33
CA ARG A 104 1.22 -14.04 -0.94
C ARG A 104 0.33 -13.98 0.28
N LEU A 105 -0.59 -14.94 0.41
CA LEU A 105 -1.43 -15.07 1.60
C LEU A 105 -0.58 -15.58 2.77
N VAL A 106 -0.70 -14.95 3.94
CA VAL A 106 0.01 -15.37 5.15
C VAL A 106 -0.94 -15.77 6.27
N LYS A 107 -2.13 -15.16 6.35
CA LYS A 107 -3.13 -15.52 7.36
C LYS A 107 -4.55 -15.37 6.83
N GLU A 108 -5.38 -16.38 7.03
CA GLU A 108 -6.82 -16.36 6.78
C GLU A 108 -7.52 -17.35 7.74
N PRO A 109 -8.46 -16.90 8.59
CA PRO A 109 -8.84 -15.50 8.83
C PRO A 109 -7.85 -14.73 9.72
N MET A 110 -7.94 -13.40 9.70
CA MET A 110 -7.36 -12.56 10.76
C MET A 110 -8.04 -12.86 12.11
N ALA A 111 -7.28 -12.79 13.20
CA ALA A 111 -7.81 -13.02 14.55
C ALA A 111 -8.90 -12.01 14.94
N MET A 112 -8.81 -10.77 14.44
CA MET A 112 -9.83 -9.75 14.70
C MET A 112 -11.11 -9.88 13.86
N SER A 113 -11.14 -10.65 12.75
CA SER A 113 -12.36 -10.91 11.96
C SER A 113 -12.19 -12.05 10.97
N ASP A 114 -13.21 -12.91 10.96
CA ASP A 114 -13.38 -13.99 9.99
C ASP A 114 -13.51 -13.53 8.53
N ALA A 115 -13.78 -12.26 8.29
CA ALA A 115 -13.93 -11.68 6.95
C ALA A 115 -12.61 -11.21 6.33
N MET A 116 -11.54 -11.10 7.13
CA MET A 116 -10.28 -10.48 6.73
C MET A 116 -9.15 -11.50 6.58
N ALA A 117 -8.16 -11.16 5.76
CA ALA A 117 -6.94 -11.93 5.53
C ALA A 117 -5.71 -11.01 5.50
N ILE A 118 -4.56 -11.54 5.91
CA ILE A 118 -3.25 -10.86 5.81
C ILE A 118 -2.51 -11.35 4.59
N TRP A 119 -2.14 -10.40 3.74
CA TRP A 119 -1.28 -10.59 2.58
C TRP A 119 0.08 -9.96 2.84
N GLU A 120 1.15 -10.63 2.45
CA GLU A 120 2.51 -10.10 2.50
C GLU A 120 2.96 -9.77 1.09
N MET A 121 3.33 -8.52 0.86
CA MET A 121 3.92 -8.05 -0.39
C MET A 121 5.43 -7.97 -0.28
N GLN A 122 6.12 -8.67 -1.18
CA GLN A 122 7.53 -8.44 -1.44
C GLN A 122 7.68 -7.27 -2.42
N VAL A 123 8.31 -6.19 -1.98
CA VAL A 123 8.58 -4.99 -2.77
C VAL A 123 9.68 -5.29 -3.78
N ALA A 124 9.40 -5.05 -5.06
CA ALA A 124 10.35 -5.23 -6.14
C ALA A 124 10.85 -3.90 -6.70
N LYS A 125 9.96 -2.91 -6.82
CA LYS A 125 10.28 -1.59 -7.39
C LYS A 125 9.45 -0.50 -6.73
N VAL A 126 10.06 0.66 -6.56
CA VAL A 126 9.39 1.91 -6.18
C VAL A 126 9.61 2.94 -7.27
N LYS A 127 8.53 3.61 -7.66
CA LYS A 127 8.48 4.60 -8.73
C LYS A 127 8.00 5.93 -8.16
N GLN A 128 8.56 7.00 -8.69
CA GLN A 128 8.02 8.34 -8.56
C GLN A 128 7.21 8.66 -9.81
N ASP A 129 5.92 8.87 -9.64
CA ASP A 129 4.95 9.03 -10.73
C ASP A 129 4.51 10.50 -10.90
N THR A 130 5.18 11.44 -10.23
CA THR A 130 4.94 12.88 -10.35
C THR A 130 5.17 13.42 -11.77
N SER A 131 4.51 14.55 -12.07
CA SER A 131 4.67 15.29 -13.32
C SER A 131 5.64 16.46 -13.13
N PRO A 132 6.52 16.77 -14.11
CA PRO A 132 7.30 18.01 -14.05
C PRO A 132 6.44 19.26 -14.27
N ALA A 133 5.24 19.11 -14.85
CA ALA A 133 4.36 20.22 -15.22
C ALA A 133 3.25 20.49 -14.19
N GLN A 134 2.96 19.54 -13.30
CA GLN A 134 1.86 19.62 -12.35
C GLN A 134 2.29 19.03 -11.02
N ARG A 135 1.80 19.64 -9.94
CA ARG A 135 2.03 19.17 -8.57
C ARG A 135 0.72 18.69 -7.96
N VAL A 136 0.75 17.57 -7.26
CA VAL A 136 -0.39 17.11 -6.47
C VAL A 136 -0.50 17.97 -5.21
N ILE A 137 -1.68 18.57 -5.04
CA ILE A 137 -1.99 19.38 -3.85
C ILE A 137 -2.55 18.51 -2.73
N GLN A 138 -3.40 17.53 -3.07
CA GLN A 138 -4.00 16.61 -2.11
C GLN A 138 -4.33 15.26 -2.77
N GLY A 139 -4.29 14.21 -1.94
CA GLY A 139 -4.80 12.89 -2.27
C GLY A 139 -6.18 12.62 -1.66
N PRO A 140 -6.73 11.40 -1.84
CA PRO A 140 -7.93 10.97 -1.13
C PRO A 140 -7.69 10.92 0.39
N ALA A 141 -8.66 11.40 1.16
CA ALA A 141 -8.70 11.30 2.62
C ALA A 141 -9.97 10.57 3.07
N SER A 142 -9.90 9.88 4.21
CA SER A 142 -11.04 9.15 4.75
C SER A 142 -11.08 9.23 6.28
N VAL A 143 -12.27 9.04 6.84
CA VAL A 143 -12.48 8.87 8.29
C VAL A 143 -13.42 7.70 8.55
N PRO A 144 -13.35 7.04 9.72
CA PRO A 144 -14.28 5.98 10.07
C PRO A 144 -15.70 6.54 10.14
N ARG A 145 -16.68 5.74 9.73
CA ARG A 145 -18.10 6.12 9.79
C ARG A 145 -18.72 5.99 11.19
N SER A 146 -18.01 5.38 12.13
CA SER A 146 -18.44 5.15 13.51
C SER A 146 -17.27 4.71 14.40
N ASP A 147 -17.47 4.76 15.71
CA ASP A 147 -16.52 4.23 16.70
C ASP A 147 -16.25 2.73 16.48
N LYS A 148 -17.26 1.97 16.06
CA LYS A 148 -17.10 0.56 15.68
C LYS A 148 -16.14 0.40 14.50
N ALA A 149 -16.26 1.25 13.47
CA ALA A 149 -15.34 1.22 12.33
C ALA A 149 -13.91 1.63 12.74
N GLN A 150 -13.79 2.61 13.64
CA GLN A 150 -12.49 3.02 14.19
C GLN A 150 -11.84 1.89 15.00
N ALA A 151 -12.58 1.23 15.88
CA ALA A 151 -12.10 0.10 16.66
C ALA A 151 -11.70 -1.09 15.77
N PHE A 152 -12.45 -1.33 14.68
CA PHE A 152 -12.12 -2.34 13.68
C PHE A 152 -10.78 -2.03 13.00
N GLU A 153 -10.58 -0.80 12.52
CA GLU A 153 -9.31 -0.38 11.92
C GLU A 153 -8.14 -0.52 12.91
N GLN A 154 -8.32 -0.09 14.17
CA GLN A 154 -7.29 -0.19 15.20
C GLN A 154 -6.91 -1.65 15.50
N ALA A 155 -7.88 -2.55 15.60
CA ALA A 155 -7.63 -3.98 15.81
C ALA A 155 -6.89 -4.60 14.60
N ALA A 156 -7.28 -4.25 13.37
CA ALA A 156 -6.61 -4.70 12.17
C ALA A 156 -5.14 -4.25 12.12
N PHE A 157 -4.87 -2.97 12.40
CA PHE A 157 -3.52 -2.43 12.44
C PHE A 157 -2.67 -3.04 13.56
N ALA A 158 -3.26 -3.27 14.74
CA ALA A 158 -2.58 -3.93 15.85
C ALA A 158 -2.14 -5.35 15.47
N GLU A 159 -3.00 -6.10 14.78
CA GLU A 159 -2.67 -7.44 14.29
C GLU A 159 -1.60 -7.41 13.19
N LEU A 160 -1.70 -6.51 12.20
CA LEU A 160 -0.67 -6.34 11.17
C LEU A 160 0.70 -6.00 11.76
N LYS A 161 0.72 -5.13 12.79
CA LYS A 161 1.95 -4.75 13.50
C LYS A 161 2.49 -5.88 14.38
N GLY A 162 1.62 -6.67 14.99
CA GLY A 162 1.98 -7.82 15.83
C GLY A 162 2.67 -8.95 15.06
N GLY A 163 2.53 -8.95 13.73
CA GLY A 163 3.10 -9.96 12.85
C GLY A 163 2.19 -11.17 12.68
N VAL A 164 2.67 -12.12 11.88
CA VAL A 164 2.01 -13.40 11.59
C VAL A 164 2.79 -14.54 12.22
#